data_AF-A0A961GI01-F1
#
_entry.id   AF-A0A961GI01-F1
#
_cell.length_a   1.000
_cell.length_b   1.000
_cell.length_c   1.000
_cell.angle_alpha   90.00
_cell.angle_beta   90.00
_cell.angle_gamma   90.00
#
_symmetry.space_group_name_H-M   'P 1'
#
loop_
_entity.id
_entity.type
_entity.pdbx_description
1 polymer ?
#
loop_
_entity_poly.entity_id
_entity_poly.type
_entity_poly.pdbx_seq_one_letter_code
_entity_poly.pdbx_strand_id
1 'polypeptide(L)'
;MFDPGLNATLLPAQAPRQSVIALWSTPQELAHLIPSSVPLVSDAGIHTTGSTSPLRLHLPADLQGLTVECAHVPFRLLLDDLVRLNPDSTASRSVKALAHITKCALRVVAQGHLQPDIGLDGIDLWVPGPLTPQDLDLMRKLAGWLPPESFSADDGPTTADEAVAGVFAAVADLMPRTPSAATLTGSRPWASPEVTDVSRFTGQVRDSIIHRRSILQLRLMPPATPEQPARLHLFLRSESQGFVPMAAADIWSGVTGVGVQGEEDLLFLLRAGARLWSPLNRALAESAPAHIDLSDSEVDELLGSAGSQLATAGLEVMIPAELARPMRSAPTVRMADGSDSSGAPTSSGLFTVDSLCEVDWSVQVGGRSLSAAEIDELVESKRRMIRLDDGWVLLDEAVIKRLRTSERMNATAALGEALSFGYLGPTSQPSDWNEADDLADQGFIALDDQSDWIDSSLVDRQISAFIASVRSAMNDENFASPSGLVGELRPYQRAGLSWILTLVSAGFGGILAD
;
A
#
# COMPACT_ATOMS: atom_id res chain seq x y z
N MET A 1 15.14 33.94 -9.54
CA MET A 1 15.24 34.17 -8.09
C MET A 1 16.52 33.59 -7.53
N PHE A 2 16.88 32.34 -7.83
CA PHE A 2 18.11 31.74 -7.33
C PHE A 2 19.25 31.83 -8.34
N ASP A 3 20.16 32.76 -8.11
CA ASP A 3 21.40 32.87 -8.87
C ASP A 3 22.40 31.76 -8.51
N PRO A 4 23.37 31.44 -9.37
CA PRO A 4 24.30 30.33 -9.16
C PRO A 4 25.15 30.44 -7.90
N GLY A 5 25.48 31.67 -7.49
CA GLY A 5 26.27 31.97 -6.30
C GLY A 5 25.47 32.06 -5.00
N LEU A 6 24.14 31.91 -5.06
CA LEU A 6 23.26 32.01 -3.90
C LEU A 6 22.99 30.63 -3.32
N ASN A 7 23.45 30.40 -2.10
CA ASN A 7 23.19 29.18 -1.33
C ASN A 7 21.99 29.38 -0.39
N ALA A 8 21.38 28.27 -0.01
CA ALA A 8 20.22 28.26 0.89
C ALA A 8 20.36 27.18 1.96
N THR A 9 20.09 27.57 3.21
CA THR A 9 20.07 26.67 4.36
C THR A 9 18.75 26.87 5.10
N LEU A 10 18.01 25.79 5.39
CA LEU A 10 16.81 25.91 6.21
C LEU A 10 17.23 26.04 7.68
N LEU A 11 16.69 27.04 8.37
CA LEU A 11 16.76 27.20 9.82
C LEU A 11 15.40 26.81 10.41
N PRO A 12 15.29 25.63 11.05
CA PRO A 12 14.04 25.16 11.60
C PRO A 12 13.63 26.03 12.79
N ALA A 13 12.38 26.49 12.80
CA ALA A 13 11.80 27.16 13.95
C ALA A 13 11.07 26.15 14.86
N GLN A 14 10.88 26.52 16.12
CA GLN A 14 10.13 25.71 17.08
C GLN A 14 8.71 25.38 16.59
N ALA A 15 8.01 26.34 15.99
CA ALA A 15 6.84 26.10 15.16
C ALA A 15 7.32 25.93 13.71
N PRO A 16 7.29 24.73 13.12
CA PRO A 16 7.92 24.48 11.81
C PRO A 16 7.39 25.38 10.69
N ARG A 17 6.13 25.81 10.74
CA ARG A 17 5.55 26.81 9.80
C ARG A 17 6.20 28.19 9.84
N GLN A 18 6.95 28.51 10.90
CA GLN A 18 7.70 29.76 11.05
C GLN A 18 9.18 29.61 10.64
N SER A 19 9.58 28.44 10.14
CA SER A 19 10.96 28.21 9.69
C SER A 19 11.37 29.19 8.60
N VAL A 20 12.67 29.47 8.56
CA VAL A 20 13.27 30.50 7.71
C VAL A 20 14.34 29.85 6.84
N ILE A 21 14.51 30.35 5.62
CA ILE A 21 15.64 30.01 4.78
C ILE A 21 16.68 31.13 4.92
N ALA A 22 17.86 30.77 5.38
CA ALA A 22 19.03 31.62 5.33
C ALA A 22 19.62 31.56 3.92
N LEU A 23 19.51 32.65 3.18
CA LEU A 23 20.14 32.84 1.88
C LEU A 23 21.50 33.50 2.05
N TRP A 24 22.55 32.89 1.53
CA TRP A 24 23.91 33.38 1.71
C TRP A 24 24.76 33.19 0.46
N SER A 25 25.82 33.99 0.34
CA SER A 25 26.80 33.93 -0.73
C SER A 25 28.17 34.30 -0.17
N THR A 26 29.20 34.33 -1.01
CA THR A 26 30.50 34.84 -0.60
C THR A 26 30.42 36.35 -0.31
N PRO A 27 31.29 36.91 0.58
CA PRO A 27 31.08 38.23 1.20
C PRO A 27 30.95 39.43 0.24
N GLN A 28 31.30 39.30 -1.04
CA GLN A 28 31.27 40.40 -2.00
C GLN A 28 29.96 40.51 -2.80
N GLU A 29 29.07 39.52 -2.75
CA GLU A 29 27.96 39.41 -3.72
C GLU A 29 26.54 39.44 -3.10
N LEU A 30 26.39 39.25 -1.79
CA LEU A 30 25.07 39.05 -1.14
C LEU A 30 24.05 40.18 -1.41
N ALA A 31 24.47 41.44 -1.30
CA ALA A 31 23.59 42.60 -1.47
C ALA A 31 23.07 42.77 -2.92
N HIS A 32 23.75 42.19 -3.91
CA HIS A 32 23.36 42.26 -5.31
C HIS A 32 22.44 41.10 -5.74
N LEU A 33 22.49 39.98 -5.02
CA LEU A 33 21.77 38.75 -5.37
C LEU A 33 20.37 38.65 -4.76
N ILE A 34 20.05 39.48 -3.77
CA ILE A 34 18.73 39.47 -3.11
C ILE A 34 17.91 40.66 -3.64
N PRO A 35 16.82 40.43 -4.39
CA PRO A 35 15.95 41.51 -4.85
C PRO A 35 15.39 42.30 -3.66
N SER A 36 15.38 43.63 -3.75
CA SER A 36 14.87 44.52 -2.68
C SER A 36 13.39 44.31 -2.34
N SER A 37 12.67 43.52 -3.15
CA SER A 37 11.26 43.15 -2.99
C SER A 37 11.04 41.94 -2.07
N VAL A 38 12.08 41.22 -1.64
CA VAL A 38 11.94 40.07 -0.74
C VAL A 38 11.92 40.56 0.72
N PRO A 39 10.85 40.34 1.49
CA PRO A 39 10.79 40.78 2.88
C PRO A 39 11.74 39.92 3.74
N LEU A 40 12.67 40.58 4.43
CA LEU A 40 13.64 39.95 5.33
C LEU A 40 13.14 39.93 6.78
N VAL A 41 13.61 38.96 7.55
CA VAL A 41 13.33 38.80 8.99
C VAL A 41 14.55 39.27 9.80
N SER A 42 14.33 40.04 10.87
CA SER A 42 15.35 40.37 11.87
C SER A 42 15.22 39.46 13.10
N ASP A 43 16.30 39.27 13.86
CA ASP A 43 16.36 38.48 15.11
C ASP A 43 15.29 38.88 16.16
N ALA A 44 14.59 40.00 15.96
CA ALA A 44 13.54 40.51 16.84
C ALA A 44 12.11 40.46 16.25
N GLY A 45 11.86 39.67 15.20
CA GLY A 45 10.49 39.39 14.73
C GLY A 45 9.79 40.56 14.02
N ILE A 46 10.52 41.60 13.58
CA ILE A 46 9.97 42.73 12.84
C ILE A 46 10.62 42.82 11.45
N HIS A 47 9.78 43.01 10.44
CA HIS A 47 10.15 43.27 9.05
C HIS A 47 10.89 44.60 8.92
N THR A 48 12.21 44.52 8.75
CA THR A 48 13.01 45.60 8.16
C THR A 48 13.73 45.03 6.95
N THR A 49 13.44 45.59 5.77
CA THR A 49 14.21 45.34 4.56
C THR A 49 15.68 45.72 4.83
N GLY A 50 16.57 44.73 4.87
CA GLY A 50 18.03 44.94 4.91
C GLY A 50 18.77 44.39 6.12
N SER A 51 18.15 43.64 7.03
CA SER A 51 18.88 43.00 8.14
C SER A 51 19.53 41.69 7.68
N THR A 52 20.85 41.65 7.64
CA THR A 52 21.64 40.41 7.56
C THR A 52 22.14 40.04 8.95
N SER A 53 22.25 38.75 9.25
CA SER A 53 22.92 38.26 10.46
C SER A 53 23.98 37.22 10.10
N PRO A 54 25.03 37.07 10.92
CA PRO A 54 26.06 36.08 10.65
C PRO A 54 25.54 34.67 10.91
N LEU A 55 25.81 33.73 10.00
CA LEU A 55 25.55 32.31 10.16
C LEU A 55 26.86 31.53 10.08
N ARG A 56 27.14 30.67 11.07
CA ARG A 56 28.29 29.76 11.02
C ARG A 56 27.92 28.46 10.32
N LEU A 57 28.68 28.12 9.29
CA LEU A 57 28.49 26.92 8.46
C LEU A 57 29.47 25.81 8.86
N HIS A 58 29.03 24.56 8.74
CA HIS A 58 29.86 23.36 8.87
C HIS A 58 30.32 22.89 7.47
N LEU A 59 31.42 23.43 6.96
CA LEU A 59 32.00 22.95 5.71
C LEU A 59 32.93 21.74 5.98
N PRO A 60 32.96 20.70 5.13
CA PRO A 60 33.68 19.45 5.39
C PRO A 60 35.16 19.52 5.02
N ALA A 61 35.59 20.62 4.40
CA ALA A 61 36.99 20.85 4.04
C ALA A 61 37.60 21.82 5.07
N ASP A 62 38.43 21.26 5.95
CA ASP A 62 39.30 21.94 6.92
C ASP A 62 38.62 22.71 8.06
N LEU A 63 37.90 22.01 8.96
CA LEU A 63 37.71 22.26 10.42
C LEU A 63 37.72 23.71 10.98
N GLN A 64 37.41 24.73 10.18
CA GLN A 64 37.23 26.12 10.54
C GLN A 64 35.85 26.51 10.03
N GLY A 65 34.91 26.68 10.95
CA GLY A 65 33.56 27.12 10.61
C GLY A 65 33.62 28.44 9.85
N LEU A 66 33.05 28.47 8.64
CA LEU A 66 32.94 29.69 7.85
C LEU A 66 31.76 30.50 8.40
N THR A 67 32.00 31.74 8.81
CA THR A 67 30.93 32.67 9.16
C THR A 67 30.58 33.50 7.93
N VAL A 68 29.33 33.41 7.47
CA VAL A 68 28.83 34.15 6.31
C VAL A 68 27.72 35.10 6.73
N GLU A 69 27.62 36.26 6.07
CA GLU A 69 26.41 37.06 6.20
C GLU A 69 25.28 36.40 5.41
N CYS A 70 24.14 36.20 6.06
CA CYS A 70 22.96 35.64 5.43
C CYS A 70 21.75 36.55 5.59
N ALA A 71 20.83 36.40 4.66
CA ALA A 71 19.54 37.05 4.68
C ALA A 71 18.45 36.02 4.99
N HIS A 72 17.60 36.37 5.95
CA HIS A 72 16.58 35.48 6.49
C HIS A 72 15.25 35.70 5.78
N VAL A 73 14.78 34.69 5.04
CA VAL A 73 13.51 34.73 4.30
C VAL A 73 12.56 33.66 4.83
N PRO A 74 11.31 33.97 5.22
CA PRO A 74 10.37 32.95 5.69
C PRO A 74 10.16 31.86 4.64
N PHE A 75 10.24 30.59 5.06
CA PHE A 75 10.14 29.42 4.16
C PHE A 75 8.88 29.49 3.28
N ARG A 76 7.75 29.87 3.87
CA ARG A 76 6.45 30.01 3.18
C ARG A 76 6.46 30.95 1.98
N LEU A 77 7.37 31.93 1.93
CA LEU A 77 7.44 32.88 0.82
C LEU A 77 8.27 32.35 -0.36
N LEU A 78 9.13 31.37 -0.12
CA LEU A 78 9.97 30.75 -1.15
C LEU A 78 9.43 29.40 -1.65
N LEU A 79 8.35 28.89 -1.04
CA LEU A 79 7.78 27.58 -1.36
C LEU A 79 7.45 27.46 -2.86
N ASP A 80 6.74 28.42 -3.44
CA ASP A 80 6.35 28.40 -4.85
C ASP A 80 7.57 28.42 -5.79
N ASP A 81 8.59 29.20 -5.44
CA ASP A 81 9.82 29.31 -6.24
C ASP A 81 10.66 28.03 -6.18
N LEU A 82 10.74 27.38 -5.01
CA LEU A 82 11.41 26.09 -4.83
C LEU A 82 10.70 24.98 -5.61
N VAL A 83 9.36 24.94 -5.58
CA VAL A 83 8.58 23.94 -6.32
C VAL A 83 8.72 24.13 -7.83
N ARG A 84 8.78 25.38 -8.31
CA ARG A 84 8.95 25.68 -9.74
C ARG A 84 10.38 25.52 -10.24
N LEU A 85 11.36 25.35 -9.35
CA LEU A 85 12.76 25.23 -9.74
C LEU A 85 12.99 24.00 -10.63
N ASN A 86 13.51 24.23 -11.83
CA ASN A 86 13.90 23.19 -12.78
C ASN A 86 15.21 22.51 -12.31
N PRO A 87 15.32 21.16 -12.31
CA PRO A 87 16.57 20.45 -12.05
C PRO A 87 17.78 20.96 -12.87
N ASP A 88 17.54 21.36 -14.12
CA ASP A 88 18.57 21.86 -15.05
C ASP A 88 18.90 23.35 -14.86
N SER A 89 18.31 24.00 -13.86
CA SER A 89 18.60 25.41 -13.54
C SER A 89 20.07 25.62 -13.18
N THR A 90 20.54 26.87 -13.29
CA THR A 90 21.89 27.25 -12.87
C THR A 90 21.99 27.51 -11.37
N ALA A 91 20.96 27.20 -10.58
CA ALA A 91 20.95 27.40 -9.13
C ALA A 91 22.04 26.56 -8.43
N SER A 92 22.44 27.01 -7.24
CA SER A 92 23.42 26.30 -6.41
C SER A 92 22.94 24.90 -5.99
N ARG A 93 23.88 24.06 -5.57
CA ARG A 93 23.58 22.68 -5.13
C ARG A 93 22.64 22.66 -3.92
N SER A 94 22.84 23.56 -2.97
CA SER A 94 22.01 23.67 -1.75
C SER A 94 20.58 24.06 -2.08
N VAL A 95 20.37 25.04 -2.96
CA VAL A 95 19.04 25.43 -3.43
C VAL A 95 18.34 24.28 -4.15
N LYS A 96 19.06 23.56 -5.03
CA LYS A 96 18.50 22.39 -5.74
C LYS A 96 18.13 21.26 -4.77
N ALA A 97 18.97 20.98 -3.78
CA ALA A 97 18.71 19.99 -2.75
C ALA A 97 17.45 20.37 -1.94
N LEU A 98 17.39 21.62 -1.45
CA LEU A 98 16.24 22.14 -0.71
C LEU A 98 14.95 22.06 -1.54
N ALA A 99 15.00 22.44 -2.82
CA ALA A 99 13.87 22.34 -3.74
C ALA A 99 13.42 20.88 -3.95
N HIS A 100 14.35 19.94 -4.06
CA HIS A 100 14.03 18.52 -4.23
C HIS A 100 13.37 17.94 -2.98
N ILE A 101 13.95 18.19 -1.80
CA ILE A 101 13.40 17.76 -0.50
C ILE A 101 12.00 18.35 -0.30
N THR A 102 11.81 19.63 -0.63
CA THR A 102 10.50 20.30 -0.55
C THR A 102 9.44 19.60 -1.41
N LYS A 103 9.78 19.20 -2.64
CA LYS A 103 8.87 18.45 -3.53
C LYS A 103 8.53 17.07 -2.97
N CYS A 104 9.51 16.36 -2.40
CA CYS A 104 9.29 15.08 -1.75
C CYS A 104 8.37 15.21 -0.53
N ALA A 105 8.59 16.20 0.32
CA ALA A 105 7.73 16.49 1.46
C ALA A 105 6.29 16.81 1.03
N LEU A 106 6.12 17.62 -0.04
CA LEU A 106 4.80 17.91 -0.61
C LEU A 106 4.11 16.65 -1.14
N ARG A 107 4.85 15.68 -1.69
CA ARG A 107 4.29 14.39 -2.13
C ARG A 107 3.71 13.61 -0.95
N VAL A 108 4.46 13.50 0.15
CA VAL A 108 4.01 12.83 1.37
C VAL A 108 2.74 13.51 1.94
N VAL A 109 2.72 14.84 1.98
CA VAL A 109 1.53 15.60 2.39
C VAL A 109 0.35 15.38 1.43
N ALA A 110 0.60 15.35 0.11
CA ALA A 110 -0.44 15.13 -0.90
C ALA A 110 -1.02 13.70 -0.86
N GLN A 111 -0.25 12.73 -0.38
CA GLN A 111 -0.72 11.36 -0.11
C GLN A 111 -1.55 11.26 1.17
N GLY A 112 -1.70 12.35 1.93
CA GLY A 112 -2.47 12.38 3.17
C GLY A 112 -1.71 11.92 4.41
N HIS A 113 -0.39 11.73 4.32
CA HIS A 113 0.45 11.33 5.47
C HIS A 113 0.74 12.54 6.35
N LEU A 114 -0.30 13.03 7.02
CA LEU A 114 -0.25 14.23 7.85
C LEU A 114 -1.17 14.11 9.06
N GLN A 115 -0.66 14.46 10.24
CA GLN A 115 -1.42 14.36 11.47
C GLN A 115 -1.24 15.58 12.39
N PRO A 116 -2.29 15.97 13.14
CA PRO A 116 -2.17 17.04 14.11
C PRO A 116 -1.32 16.57 15.29
N ASP A 117 -0.47 17.46 15.80
CA ASP A 117 0.38 17.24 16.97
C ASP A 117 0.31 18.43 17.96
N ILE A 118 0.71 18.20 19.20
CA ILE A 118 0.92 19.22 20.24
C ILE A 118 2.41 19.24 20.57
N GLY A 119 3.08 20.33 20.23
CA GLY A 119 4.49 20.53 20.55
C GLY A 119 4.75 20.48 22.06
N LEU A 120 6.02 20.29 22.45
CA LEU A 120 6.43 20.21 23.85
C LEU A 120 5.98 21.42 24.69
N ASP A 121 5.91 22.59 24.04
CA ASP A 121 5.52 23.86 24.64
C ASP A 121 4.01 24.13 24.54
N GLY A 122 3.23 23.10 24.19
CA GLY A 122 1.77 23.18 24.08
C GLY A 122 1.28 23.96 22.87
N ILE A 123 2.08 24.05 21.80
CA ILE A 123 1.70 24.70 20.55
C ILE A 123 1.08 23.72 19.56
N ASP A 124 0.19 24.20 18.70
CA ASP A 124 -0.47 23.37 17.69
C ASP A 124 0.46 23.14 16.49
N LEU A 125 0.64 21.87 16.12
CA LEU A 125 1.54 21.43 15.06
C LEU A 125 0.80 20.53 14.07
N TRP A 126 1.22 20.50 12.81
CA TRP A 126 1.05 19.32 11.97
C TRP A 126 2.40 18.68 11.74
N VAL A 127 2.44 17.36 11.85
CA VAL A 127 3.65 16.56 11.64
C VAL A 127 3.42 15.58 10.49
N PRO A 128 4.46 15.28 9.69
CA PRO A 128 4.37 14.26 8.66
C PRO A 128 4.16 12.91 9.33
N GLY A 129 3.23 12.12 8.82
CA GLY A 129 3.05 10.73 9.23
C GLY A 129 1.60 10.25 9.37
N PRO A 130 1.40 8.93 9.59
CA PRO A 130 2.46 7.91 9.75
C PRO A 130 3.29 7.73 8.46
N LEU A 131 4.60 7.58 8.60
CA LEU A 131 5.50 7.49 7.43
C LEU A 131 5.65 6.02 7.02
N THR A 132 5.52 5.74 5.73
CA THR A 132 5.72 4.38 5.23
C THR A 132 7.21 4.03 5.24
N PRO A 133 7.58 2.73 5.20
CA PRO A 133 8.97 2.32 5.00
C PRO A 133 9.62 2.95 3.76
N GLN A 134 8.83 3.16 2.70
CA GLN A 134 9.28 3.85 1.48
C GLN A 134 9.57 5.34 1.72
N ASP A 135 8.76 6.02 2.52
CA ASP A 135 8.98 7.42 2.88
C ASP A 135 10.24 7.58 3.75
N LEU A 136 10.45 6.66 4.71
CA LEU A 136 11.64 6.65 5.56
C LEU A 136 12.91 6.35 4.75
N ASP A 137 12.86 5.42 3.80
CA ASP A 137 13.96 5.15 2.87
C ASP A 137 14.23 6.37 1.96
N LEU A 138 13.19 7.02 1.44
CA LEU A 138 13.34 8.26 0.68
C LEU A 138 14.03 9.35 1.51
N MET A 139 13.62 9.56 2.76
CA MET A 139 14.25 10.55 3.64
C MET A 139 15.73 10.23 3.88
N ARG A 140 16.11 8.96 4.11
CA ARG A 140 17.51 8.53 4.24
C ARG A 140 18.30 8.78 2.95
N LYS A 141 17.74 8.47 1.78
CA LYS A 141 18.37 8.72 0.47
C LYS A 141 18.58 10.22 0.22
N LEU A 142 17.61 11.05 0.59
CA LEU A 142 17.73 12.51 0.54
C LEU A 142 18.83 13.02 1.48
N ALA A 143 18.91 12.46 2.69
CA ALA A 143 19.95 12.82 3.66
C ALA A 143 21.37 12.55 3.10
N GLY A 144 21.55 11.41 2.43
CA GLY A 144 22.82 11.05 1.77
C GLY A 144 23.23 11.97 0.60
N TRP A 145 22.31 12.77 0.05
CA TRP A 145 22.55 13.69 -1.08
C TRP A 145 22.77 15.14 -0.67
N LEU A 146 22.62 15.48 0.62
CA LEU A 146 22.69 16.87 1.06
C LEU A 146 24.10 17.43 0.92
N PRO A 147 24.25 18.56 0.20
CA PRO A 147 25.53 19.25 0.11
C PRO A 147 25.80 19.96 1.44
N PRO A 148 27.08 20.16 1.82
CA PRO A 148 27.44 20.67 3.13
C PRO A 148 26.96 22.09 3.44
N GLU A 149 26.69 22.86 2.40
CA GLU A 149 26.06 24.18 2.47
C GLU A 149 24.66 24.14 3.12
N SER A 150 24.08 22.95 3.28
CA SER A 150 22.78 22.74 3.94
C SER A 150 22.86 22.63 5.46
N PHE A 151 24.05 22.71 6.06
CA PHE A 151 24.29 22.55 7.50
C PHE A 151 24.80 23.83 8.16
N SER A 152 24.43 24.04 9.42
CA SER A 152 24.91 25.16 10.24
C SER A 152 25.28 24.70 11.65
N ALA A 153 26.23 25.40 12.27
CA ALA A 153 26.73 25.15 13.61
C ALA A 153 25.96 25.85 14.73
N ASP A 154 25.10 26.81 14.37
CA ASP A 154 24.36 27.66 15.30
C ASP A 154 22.89 27.18 15.36
N ASP A 155 21.96 27.96 14.82
CA ASP A 155 20.50 27.72 14.89
C ASP A 155 19.95 26.87 13.72
N GLY A 156 20.82 26.15 13.01
CA GLY A 156 20.45 25.31 11.87
C GLY A 156 20.71 23.81 12.09
N PRO A 157 20.36 22.97 11.10
CA PRO A 157 20.55 21.54 11.21
C PRO A 157 22.04 21.18 11.25
N THR A 158 22.41 20.36 12.22
CA THR A 158 23.79 19.87 12.41
C THR A 158 24.02 18.54 11.70
N THR A 159 22.95 17.79 11.43
CA THR A 159 22.98 16.51 10.72
C THR A 159 22.16 16.53 9.44
N ALA A 160 22.45 15.60 8.54
CA ALA A 160 21.68 15.38 7.32
C ALA A 160 20.21 15.04 7.60
N ASP A 161 19.98 14.18 8.59
CA ASP A 161 18.62 13.76 8.97
C ASP A 161 17.81 14.92 9.56
N GLU A 162 18.43 15.77 10.39
CA GLU A 162 17.79 16.99 10.91
C GLU A 162 17.40 17.95 9.79
N ALA A 163 18.26 18.13 8.78
CA ALA A 163 17.99 19.02 7.65
C ALA A 163 16.79 18.51 6.81
N VAL A 164 16.74 17.21 6.50
CA VAL A 164 15.58 16.62 5.80
C VAL A 164 14.33 16.73 6.65
N ALA A 165 14.38 16.29 7.91
CA ALA A 165 13.25 16.30 8.82
C ALA A 165 12.70 17.72 9.04
N GLY A 166 13.57 18.73 9.14
CA GLY A 166 13.19 20.13 9.26
C GLY A 166 12.38 20.64 8.06
N VAL A 167 12.79 20.30 6.83
CA VAL A 167 12.03 20.68 5.62
C VAL A 167 10.67 19.96 5.60
N PHE A 168 10.65 18.66 5.91
CA PHE A 168 9.41 17.88 5.97
C PHE A 168 8.45 18.45 7.01
N ALA A 169 8.93 18.79 8.21
CA ALA A 169 8.14 19.41 9.26
C ALA A 169 7.62 20.80 8.84
N ALA A 170 8.46 21.63 8.21
CA ALA A 170 8.06 22.97 7.75
C ALA A 170 6.96 22.91 6.69
N VAL A 171 7.06 21.97 5.73
CA VAL A 171 6.02 21.74 4.72
C VAL A 171 4.75 21.19 5.36
N ALA A 172 4.87 20.15 6.19
CA ALA A 172 3.75 19.51 6.88
C ALA A 172 2.92 20.51 7.71
N ASP A 173 3.59 21.35 8.52
CA ASP A 173 2.93 22.32 9.38
C ASP A 173 2.34 23.52 8.62
N LEU A 174 2.83 23.81 7.41
CA LEU A 174 2.36 24.94 6.61
C LEU A 174 1.12 24.61 5.78
N MET A 175 1.07 23.43 5.15
CA MET A 175 0.09 23.14 4.09
C MET A 175 -1.39 23.15 4.52
N PRO A 176 -1.80 22.63 5.70
CA PRO A 176 -3.21 22.64 6.10
C PRO A 176 -3.76 24.03 6.45
N ARG A 177 -2.87 24.98 6.74
CA ARG A 177 -3.21 26.28 7.34
C ARG A 177 -3.50 27.34 6.29
N THR A 178 -4.42 27.01 5.37
CA THR A 178 -4.86 27.96 4.35
C THR A 178 -5.56 29.17 4.98
N PRO A 179 -5.60 30.34 4.32
CA PRO A 179 -6.30 31.52 4.86
C PRO A 179 -7.76 31.29 5.26
N SER A 180 -8.41 30.28 4.67
CA SER A 180 -9.81 29.92 4.94
C SER A 180 -9.96 28.78 5.95
N ALA A 181 -8.89 28.11 6.36
CA ALA A 181 -8.95 26.89 7.17
C ALA A 181 -9.69 27.13 8.49
N ALA A 182 -9.34 28.17 9.25
CA ALA A 182 -9.98 28.46 10.53
C ALA A 182 -11.47 28.81 10.41
N THR A 183 -11.87 29.41 9.28
CA THR A 183 -13.27 29.72 8.97
C THR A 183 -14.06 28.44 8.65
N LEU A 184 -13.46 27.51 7.90
CA LEU A 184 -14.08 26.25 7.51
C LEU A 184 -14.22 25.28 8.69
N THR A 185 -13.20 25.19 9.54
CA THR A 185 -13.21 24.29 10.71
C THR A 185 -13.98 24.88 11.91
N GLY A 186 -14.27 26.18 11.89
CA GLY A 186 -14.86 26.90 13.02
C GLY A 186 -13.94 26.99 14.24
N SER A 187 -12.65 26.66 14.09
CA SER A 187 -11.67 26.60 15.17
C SER A 187 -10.32 27.16 14.72
N ARG A 188 -9.59 27.81 15.62
CA ARG A 188 -8.23 28.31 15.36
C ARG A 188 -7.13 27.25 15.52
N PRO A 189 -7.17 26.37 16.54
CA PRO A 189 -6.17 25.31 16.69
C PRO A 189 -6.04 24.46 15.41
N TRP A 190 -4.80 24.20 14.99
CA TRP A 190 -4.43 23.46 13.78
C TRP A 190 -4.88 24.07 12.45
N ALA A 191 -5.57 25.21 12.47
CA ALA A 191 -6.11 25.84 11.26
C ALA A 191 -5.60 27.27 11.04
N SER A 192 -5.17 27.96 12.12
CA SER A 192 -4.60 29.30 12.05
C SER A 192 -3.16 29.27 11.50
N PRO A 193 -2.75 30.22 10.65
CA PRO A 193 -1.33 30.39 10.29
C PRO A 193 -0.49 30.89 11.48
N GLU A 194 -1.10 31.53 12.47
CA GLU A 194 -0.44 31.98 13.69
C GLU A 194 -0.25 30.83 14.70
N VAL A 195 0.72 30.99 15.62
CA VAL A 195 0.94 30.04 16.71
C VAL A 195 -0.21 30.07 17.69
N THR A 196 -0.86 28.93 17.91
CA THR A 196 -1.98 28.80 18.83
C THR A 196 -1.58 27.96 20.03
N ASP A 197 -1.76 28.51 21.23
CA ASP A 197 -1.60 27.76 22.47
C ASP A 197 -2.74 26.75 22.64
N VAL A 198 -2.36 25.48 22.62
CA VAL A 198 -3.18 24.30 22.83
C VAL A 198 -2.76 23.52 24.08
N SER A 199 -2.02 24.14 25.00
CA SER A 199 -1.60 23.56 26.28
C SER A 199 -2.79 23.03 27.09
N ARG A 200 -3.97 23.64 26.93
CA ARG A 200 -5.22 23.17 27.56
C ARG A 200 -5.69 21.79 27.08
N PHE A 201 -5.17 21.28 25.97
CA PHE A 201 -5.50 19.98 25.38
C PHE A 201 -4.50 18.88 25.80
N THR A 202 -3.47 19.21 26.58
CA THR A 202 -2.30 18.35 26.85
C THR A 202 -2.54 17.07 27.65
N GLY A 203 -3.69 16.90 28.31
CA GLY A 203 -3.95 15.73 29.15
C GLY A 203 -4.59 14.52 28.45
N GLN A 204 -5.49 14.73 27.48
CA GLN A 204 -6.15 13.64 26.73
C GLN A 204 -5.85 13.67 25.24
N VAL A 205 -5.46 14.83 24.70
CA VAL A 205 -5.20 14.99 23.26
C VAL A 205 -3.73 14.71 22.93
N ARG A 206 -2.80 15.08 23.83
CA ARG A 206 -1.38 14.72 23.70
C ARG A 206 -1.18 13.20 23.72
N ASP A 207 -1.90 12.51 24.61
CA ASP A 207 -1.99 11.05 24.68
C ASP A 207 -2.84 10.43 23.54
N SER A 208 -3.44 11.22 22.64
CA SER A 208 -4.09 10.69 21.43
C SER A 208 -3.28 10.95 20.15
N ILE A 209 -2.21 11.73 20.29
CA ILE A 209 -1.40 12.29 19.21
C ILE A 209 0.00 11.67 19.24
N ILE A 210 0.65 11.58 20.42
CA ILE A 210 1.94 10.89 20.59
C ILE A 210 1.77 9.38 20.35
N HIS A 211 0.59 8.82 20.67
CA HIS A 211 0.21 7.42 20.44
C HIS A 211 0.12 7.03 18.95
N ARG A 212 0.27 7.99 18.02
CA ARG A 212 0.30 7.74 16.57
C ARG A 212 1.68 7.40 16.00
N ARG A 213 2.73 7.36 16.84
CA ARG A 213 4.04 6.78 16.49
C ARG A 213 4.10 5.26 16.71
N SER A 214 3.01 4.70 17.22
CA SER A 214 2.87 3.28 17.49
C SER A 214 1.91 2.68 16.47
N ILE A 215 2.33 1.59 15.85
CA ILE A 215 1.56 0.84 14.87
C ILE A 215 1.16 -0.48 15.53
N LEU A 216 -0.14 -0.74 15.57
CA LEU A 216 -0.67 -2.02 16.04
C LEU A 216 -0.61 -3.02 14.89
N GLN A 217 0.27 -4.00 15.02
CA GLN A 217 0.39 -5.13 14.13
C GLN A 217 -0.50 -6.28 14.60
N LEU A 218 -1.36 -6.77 13.71
CA LEU A 218 -2.26 -7.89 13.90
C LEU A 218 -1.69 -9.09 13.12
N ARG A 219 -0.98 -9.99 13.81
CA ARG A 219 -0.32 -11.14 13.17
C ARG A 219 -1.21 -12.37 13.19
N LEU A 220 -1.58 -12.87 12.02
CA LEU A 220 -2.35 -14.11 11.88
C LEU A 220 -1.42 -15.31 12.12
N MET A 221 -1.74 -16.15 13.09
CA MET A 221 -1.00 -17.34 13.43
C MET A 221 -1.83 -18.57 13.05
N PRO A 222 -1.25 -19.54 12.32
CA PRO A 222 -1.91 -20.81 12.07
C PRO A 222 -2.14 -21.55 13.40
N PRO A 223 -3.20 -22.37 13.47
CA PRO A 223 -3.46 -23.16 14.67
C PRO A 223 -2.34 -24.19 14.88
N ALA A 224 -2.01 -24.52 16.13
CA ALA A 224 -0.98 -25.52 16.41
C ALA A 224 -1.41 -26.93 16.00
N THR A 225 -2.71 -27.21 16.06
CA THR A 225 -3.33 -28.45 15.60
C THR A 225 -4.57 -28.15 14.77
N PRO A 226 -4.98 -29.05 13.84
CA PRO A 226 -6.18 -28.86 13.01
C PRO A 226 -7.49 -28.69 13.78
N GLU A 227 -7.52 -29.02 15.07
CA GLU A 227 -8.71 -28.89 15.92
C GLU A 227 -8.81 -27.51 16.58
N GLN A 228 -7.70 -26.77 16.69
CA GLN A 228 -7.64 -25.46 17.34
C GLN A 228 -8.03 -24.32 16.38
N PRO A 229 -8.57 -23.20 16.90
CA PRO A 229 -8.81 -22.01 16.08
C PRO A 229 -7.49 -21.33 15.69
N ALA A 230 -7.49 -20.64 14.55
CA ALA A 230 -6.42 -19.71 14.21
C ALA A 230 -6.36 -18.58 15.24
N ARG A 231 -5.20 -17.97 15.44
CA ARG A 231 -5.03 -16.89 16.42
C ARG A 231 -4.55 -15.63 15.78
N LEU A 232 -5.08 -14.49 16.19
CA LEU A 232 -4.54 -13.19 15.85
C LEU A 232 -3.76 -12.66 17.06
N HIS A 233 -2.44 -12.58 16.93
CA HIS A 233 -1.58 -12.05 17.98
C HIS A 233 -1.38 -10.55 17.80
N LEU A 234 -1.42 -9.82 18.92
CA LEU A 234 -1.26 -8.38 18.95
C LEU A 234 0.20 -8.01 19.18
N PHE A 235 0.71 -7.11 18.34
CA PHE A 235 2.06 -6.59 18.44
C PHE A 235 2.03 -5.07 18.36
N LEU A 236 2.88 -4.41 19.12
CA LEU A 236 3.07 -2.96 19.03
C LEU A 236 4.44 -2.67 18.46
N ARG A 237 4.48 -1.88 17.38
CA ARG A 237 5.72 -1.36 16.81
C ARG A 237 5.78 0.13 17.06
N SER A 238 6.81 0.62 17.74
CA SER A 238 7.05 2.06 17.91
C SER A 238 8.10 2.54 16.91
N GLU A 239 7.82 3.60 16.17
CA GLU A 239 8.78 4.24 15.25
C GLU A 239 10.06 4.72 15.97
N SER A 240 9.97 5.01 17.27
CA SER A 240 11.06 5.55 18.08
C SER A 240 12.12 4.53 18.54
N GLN A 241 11.81 3.22 18.51
CA GLN A 241 12.67 2.17 19.09
C GLN A 241 13.19 1.16 18.07
N GLY A 242 13.06 1.47 16.78
CA GLY A 242 13.47 0.59 15.69
C GLY A 242 12.35 -0.37 15.25
N PHE A 243 12.56 -1.02 14.12
CA PHE A 243 11.54 -1.77 13.39
C PHE A 243 11.09 -3.09 14.04
N VAL A 244 11.54 -3.44 15.24
CA VAL A 244 11.20 -4.72 15.89
C VAL A 244 9.88 -4.57 16.65
N PRO A 245 8.79 -5.22 16.19
CA PRO A 245 7.53 -5.21 16.91
C PRO A 245 7.62 -6.02 18.20
N MET A 246 7.03 -5.52 19.27
CA MET A 246 6.95 -6.19 20.56
C MET A 246 5.61 -6.90 20.74
N ALA A 247 5.62 -8.13 21.23
CA ALA A 247 4.37 -8.84 21.50
C ALA A 247 3.63 -8.18 22.67
N ALA A 248 2.30 -8.08 22.55
CA ALA A 248 1.47 -7.53 23.63
C ALA A 248 1.64 -8.26 24.96
N ALA A 249 1.88 -9.58 24.95
CA ALA A 249 2.18 -10.35 26.16
C ALA A 249 3.45 -9.87 26.88
N ASP A 250 4.46 -9.44 26.14
CA ASP A 250 5.72 -8.92 26.70
C ASP A 250 5.52 -7.51 27.27
N ILE A 251 4.65 -6.71 26.64
CA ILE A 251 4.24 -5.39 27.12
C ILE A 251 3.54 -5.53 28.48
N TRP A 252 2.53 -6.39 28.58
CA TRP A 252 1.77 -6.61 29.82
C TRP A 252 2.58 -7.24 30.97
N SER A 253 3.67 -7.94 30.65
CA SER A 253 4.56 -8.52 31.66
C SER A 253 5.64 -7.56 32.16
N GLY A 254 5.65 -6.31 31.66
CA GLY A 254 6.56 -5.26 32.11
C GLY A 254 7.99 -5.42 31.60
N VAL A 255 8.19 -6.14 30.47
CA VAL A 255 9.51 -6.27 29.85
C VAL A 255 10.02 -4.88 29.45
N THR A 256 11.23 -4.55 29.90
CA THR A 256 11.82 -3.21 29.82
C THR A 256 12.16 -2.83 28.38
N GLY A 257 11.21 -2.18 27.71
CA GLY A 257 11.40 -1.54 26.41
C GLY A 257 10.39 -0.43 26.15
N VAL A 258 9.10 -0.63 26.47
CA VAL A 258 8.03 0.28 26.02
C VAL A 258 7.48 1.20 27.13
N GLY A 259 7.81 0.95 28.40
CA GLY A 259 7.30 1.75 29.54
C GLY A 259 5.77 1.76 29.63
N VAL A 260 5.23 2.58 30.55
CA VAL A 260 3.77 2.73 30.79
C VAL A 260 3.00 3.13 29.52
N GLN A 261 3.67 3.81 28.60
CA GLN A 261 3.09 4.30 27.34
C GLN A 261 2.73 3.17 26.36
N GLY A 262 3.43 2.03 26.37
CA GLY A 262 3.13 0.91 25.49
C GLY A 262 1.78 0.25 25.74
N GLU A 263 1.38 0.17 27.01
CA GLU A 263 0.07 -0.37 27.40
C GLU A 263 -1.07 0.56 26.96
N GLU A 264 -0.88 1.87 27.13
CA GLU A 264 -1.85 2.90 26.74
C GLU A 264 -2.01 2.98 25.22
N ASP A 265 -0.90 2.99 24.47
CA ASP A 265 -0.86 2.92 23.00
C ASP A 265 -1.60 1.69 22.46
N LEU A 266 -1.28 0.51 23.02
CA LEU A 266 -1.90 -0.75 22.62
C LEU A 266 -3.42 -0.70 22.85
N LEU A 267 -3.87 -0.27 24.03
CA LEU A 267 -5.30 -0.17 24.33
C LEU A 267 -6.01 0.88 23.49
N PHE A 268 -5.35 1.98 23.17
CA PHE A 268 -5.91 3.03 22.31
C PHE A 268 -6.12 2.50 20.89
N LEU A 269 -5.08 1.93 20.27
CA LEU A 269 -5.14 1.38 18.92
C LEU A 269 -6.09 0.19 18.84
N LEU A 270 -6.13 -0.66 19.86
CA LEU A 270 -7.05 -1.79 19.93
C LEU A 270 -8.51 -1.32 20.01
N ARG A 271 -8.81 -0.26 20.79
CA ARG A 271 -10.15 0.36 20.82
C ARG A 271 -10.53 1.01 19.50
N ALA A 272 -9.58 1.61 18.79
CA ALA A 272 -9.82 2.15 17.47
C ALA A 272 -10.14 1.02 16.46
N GLY A 273 -9.33 -0.03 16.43
CA GLY A 273 -9.55 -1.22 15.61
C GLY A 273 -10.88 -1.91 15.91
N ALA A 274 -11.26 -2.04 17.18
CA ALA A 274 -12.51 -2.67 17.59
C ALA A 274 -13.79 -1.94 17.15
N ARG A 275 -13.69 -0.65 16.79
CA ARG A 275 -14.80 0.10 16.15
C ARG A 275 -14.95 -0.23 14.67
N LEU A 276 -13.86 -0.66 14.01
CA LEU A 276 -13.83 -1.01 12.60
C LEU A 276 -14.13 -2.49 12.40
N TRP A 277 -13.56 -3.35 13.25
CA TRP A 277 -13.73 -4.79 13.19
C TRP A 277 -14.09 -5.36 14.56
N SER A 278 -15.36 -5.78 14.69
CA SER A 278 -15.99 -6.18 15.95
C SER A 278 -15.25 -7.30 16.73
N PRO A 279 -14.62 -8.31 16.10
CA PRO A 279 -13.92 -9.38 16.82
C PRO A 279 -12.84 -8.90 17.81
N LEU A 280 -12.21 -7.75 17.58
CA LEU A 280 -11.22 -7.18 18.49
C LEU A 280 -11.80 -6.77 19.86
N ASN A 281 -13.13 -6.63 19.99
CA ASN A 281 -13.77 -6.41 21.30
C ASN A 281 -13.52 -7.57 22.28
N ARG A 282 -13.24 -8.79 21.78
CA ARG A 282 -12.91 -9.94 22.64
C ARG A 282 -11.59 -9.74 23.36
N ALA A 283 -10.58 -9.18 22.70
CA ALA A 283 -9.33 -8.79 23.36
C ALA A 283 -9.59 -7.74 24.44
N LEU A 284 -10.40 -6.71 24.16
CA LEU A 284 -10.71 -5.64 25.13
C LEU A 284 -11.45 -6.11 26.39
N ALA A 285 -12.02 -7.32 26.38
CA ALA A 285 -12.64 -7.93 27.55
C ALA A 285 -11.62 -8.58 28.51
N GLU A 286 -10.39 -8.83 28.04
CA GLU A 286 -9.32 -9.40 28.85
C GLU A 286 -8.54 -8.32 29.61
N SER A 287 -7.99 -8.67 30.77
CA SER A 287 -7.17 -7.74 31.56
C SER A 287 -5.78 -7.49 30.95
N ALA A 288 -5.31 -8.39 30.08
CA ALA A 288 -4.01 -8.32 29.41
C ALA A 288 -4.15 -8.82 27.96
N PRO A 289 -4.78 -8.04 27.07
CA PRO A 289 -5.07 -8.45 25.69
C PRO A 289 -3.79 -8.78 24.92
N ALA A 290 -3.60 -10.04 24.55
CA ALA A 290 -2.42 -10.49 23.80
C ALA A 290 -2.76 -11.16 22.47
N HIS A 291 -3.92 -11.81 22.39
CA HIS A 291 -4.37 -12.50 21.19
C HIS A 291 -5.90 -12.62 21.17
N ILE A 292 -6.45 -12.97 20.00
CA ILE A 292 -7.83 -13.44 19.86
C ILE A 292 -7.87 -14.74 19.06
N ASP A 293 -8.71 -15.68 19.47
CA ASP A 293 -9.02 -16.88 18.67
C ASP A 293 -9.99 -16.50 17.54
N LEU A 294 -9.71 -16.87 16.29
CA LEU A 294 -10.56 -16.56 15.15
C LEU A 294 -11.38 -17.76 14.71
N SER A 295 -12.64 -17.50 14.38
CA SER A 295 -13.48 -18.41 13.59
C SER A 295 -13.13 -18.32 12.10
N ASP A 296 -13.49 -19.35 11.33
CA ASP A 296 -13.26 -19.39 9.88
C ASP A 296 -13.88 -18.19 9.15
N SER A 297 -15.08 -17.73 9.58
CA SER A 297 -15.73 -16.54 9.01
C SER A 297 -15.01 -15.24 9.35
N GLU A 298 -14.38 -15.14 10.52
CA GLU A 298 -13.61 -13.96 10.91
C GLU A 298 -12.27 -13.91 10.18
N VAL A 299 -11.67 -15.08 9.87
CA VAL A 299 -10.49 -15.17 8.99
C VAL A 299 -10.83 -14.64 7.60
N ASP A 300 -11.97 -15.02 7.02
CA ASP A 300 -12.43 -14.50 5.72
C ASP A 300 -12.62 -12.99 5.73
N GLU A 301 -13.28 -12.48 6.77
CA GLU A 301 -13.53 -11.06 6.90
C GLU A 301 -12.22 -10.26 7.00
N LEU A 302 -11.26 -10.76 7.80
CA LEU A 302 -9.94 -10.18 8.00
C LEU A 302 -9.11 -10.16 6.72
N LEU A 303 -9.18 -11.22 5.91
CA LEU A 303 -8.47 -11.31 4.63
C LEU A 303 -9.16 -10.56 3.49
N GLY A 304 -10.44 -10.22 3.68
CA GLY A 304 -11.23 -9.42 2.76
C GLY A 304 -11.32 -7.96 3.20
N SER A 305 -12.55 -7.44 3.27
CA SER A 305 -12.79 -6.02 3.48
C SER A 305 -12.34 -5.47 4.82
N ALA A 306 -12.32 -6.28 5.89
CA ALA A 306 -11.90 -5.78 7.20
C ALA A 306 -10.38 -5.55 7.24
N GLY A 307 -9.58 -6.40 6.58
CA GLY A 307 -8.14 -6.18 6.45
C GLY A 307 -7.82 -4.83 5.82
N SER A 308 -8.45 -4.51 4.69
CA SER A 308 -8.28 -3.21 4.03
C SER A 308 -8.72 -2.03 4.91
N GLN A 309 -9.87 -2.15 5.60
CA GLN A 309 -10.36 -1.09 6.50
C GLN A 309 -9.43 -0.86 7.71
N LEU A 310 -8.87 -1.94 8.26
CA LEU A 310 -7.90 -1.89 9.36
C LEU A 310 -6.58 -1.25 8.89
N ALA A 311 -6.10 -1.61 7.70
CA ALA A 311 -4.91 -1.02 7.09
C ALA A 311 -5.06 0.49 6.86
N THR A 312 -6.20 0.94 6.31
CA THR A 312 -6.48 2.39 6.14
C THR A 312 -6.51 3.15 7.47
N ALA A 313 -6.81 2.46 8.58
CA ALA A 313 -6.82 3.04 9.92
C ALA A 313 -5.47 2.97 10.65
N GLY A 314 -4.41 2.51 9.98
CA GLY A 314 -3.06 2.40 10.56
C GLY A 314 -2.84 1.15 11.42
N LEU A 315 -3.71 0.13 11.31
CA LEU A 315 -3.49 -1.19 11.88
C LEU A 315 -2.95 -2.12 10.79
N GLU A 316 -1.73 -2.60 10.96
CA GLU A 316 -1.07 -3.48 9.99
C GLU A 316 -1.51 -4.93 10.21
N VAL A 317 -2.19 -5.54 9.24
CA VAL A 317 -2.49 -6.97 9.28
C VAL A 317 -1.37 -7.75 8.60
N MET A 318 -0.75 -8.66 9.34
CA MET A 318 0.41 -9.44 8.90
C MET A 318 0.04 -10.91 8.76
N ILE A 319 0.33 -11.49 7.60
CA ILE A 319 0.10 -12.90 7.29
C ILE A 319 1.44 -13.62 7.15
N PRO A 320 1.63 -14.80 7.75
CA PRO A 320 2.78 -15.65 7.49
C PRO A 320 2.97 -15.90 5.99
N ALA A 321 4.21 -15.78 5.50
CA ALA A 321 4.55 -16.00 4.10
C ALA A 321 4.15 -17.41 3.61
N GLU A 322 4.12 -18.38 4.52
CA GLU A 322 3.65 -19.75 4.25
C GLU A 322 2.17 -19.81 3.85
N LEU A 323 1.33 -18.95 4.44
CA LEU A 323 -0.11 -18.88 4.16
C LEU A 323 -0.43 -18.04 2.93
N ALA A 324 0.45 -17.10 2.57
CA ALA A 324 0.29 -16.22 1.42
C ALA A 324 0.58 -16.91 0.06
N ARG A 325 0.75 -18.23 0.03
CA ARG A 325 1.01 -18.98 -1.21
C ARG A 325 -0.23 -18.97 -2.11
N PRO A 326 -0.12 -18.51 -3.37
CA PRO A 326 -1.27 -18.46 -4.27
C PRO A 326 -1.76 -19.88 -4.59
N MET A 327 -3.08 -20.09 -4.45
CA MET A 327 -3.77 -21.30 -4.90
C MET A 327 -4.33 -21.08 -6.30
N ARG A 328 -4.12 -22.05 -7.20
CA ARG A 328 -4.66 -22.05 -8.55
C ARG A 328 -5.39 -23.38 -8.78
N SER A 329 -6.65 -23.34 -9.20
CA SER A 329 -7.39 -24.52 -9.63
C SER A 329 -7.67 -24.41 -11.13
N ALA A 330 -7.31 -25.43 -11.89
CA ALA A 330 -7.63 -25.50 -13.31
C ALA A 330 -8.15 -26.89 -13.69
N PRO A 331 -9.25 -26.98 -14.47
CA PRO A 331 -9.67 -28.24 -15.06
C PRO A 331 -8.68 -28.64 -16.15
N THR A 332 -8.25 -29.89 -16.11
CA THR A 332 -7.48 -30.55 -17.16
C THR A 332 -8.42 -31.49 -17.90
N VAL A 333 -8.56 -31.32 -19.20
CA VAL A 333 -9.42 -32.20 -20.01
C VAL A 333 -8.54 -33.17 -20.77
N ARG A 334 -8.70 -34.47 -20.50
CA ARG A 334 -8.07 -35.57 -21.24
C ARG A 334 -9.09 -36.18 -22.19
N MET A 335 -8.61 -36.77 -23.28
CA MET A 335 -9.45 -37.62 -24.12
C MET A 335 -9.63 -38.97 -23.43
N ALA A 336 -10.86 -39.48 -23.39
CA ALA A 336 -11.14 -40.80 -22.83
C ALA A 336 -10.39 -41.87 -23.65
N ASP A 337 -9.64 -42.75 -22.99
CA ASP A 337 -8.91 -43.82 -23.65
C ASP A 337 -9.91 -44.86 -24.18
N GLY A 338 -10.03 -44.96 -25.52
CA GLY A 338 -11.04 -45.79 -26.19
C GLY A 338 -10.82 -47.30 -26.14
N SER A 339 -10.19 -47.86 -25.09
CA SER A 339 -9.70 -49.25 -25.10
C SER A 339 -10.62 -50.32 -24.52
N ASP A 340 -11.76 -50.01 -23.90
CA ASP A 340 -12.65 -51.03 -23.29
C ASP A 340 -14.11 -51.01 -23.78
N SER A 341 -14.32 -51.03 -25.09
CA SER A 341 -15.61 -51.48 -25.65
C SER A 341 -15.43 -52.46 -26.79
N SER A 342 -15.23 -53.73 -26.42
CA SER A 342 -15.42 -54.88 -27.30
C SER A 342 -16.93 -55.11 -27.50
N GLY A 343 -17.60 -54.17 -28.18
CA GLY A 343 -19.03 -54.23 -28.46
C GLY A 343 -19.35 -53.44 -29.73
N ALA A 344 -19.88 -54.13 -30.73
CA ALA A 344 -20.17 -53.55 -32.05
C ALA A 344 -21.03 -52.27 -31.97
N PRO A 345 -20.76 -51.26 -32.81
CA PRO A 345 -21.45 -49.97 -32.74
C PRO A 345 -22.89 -50.16 -33.22
N THR A 346 -23.85 -49.99 -32.31
CA THR A 346 -25.25 -49.81 -32.70
C THR A 346 -25.46 -48.33 -33.03
N SER A 347 -25.97 -48.11 -34.23
CA SER A 347 -26.22 -46.83 -34.87
C SER A 347 -27.20 -45.96 -34.06
N SER A 348 -26.66 -45.06 -33.23
CA SER A 348 -27.28 -43.80 -32.78
C SER A 348 -26.16 -42.92 -32.22
N GLY A 349 -25.27 -42.50 -33.12
CA GLY A 349 -24.13 -41.65 -32.79
C GLY A 349 -24.56 -40.20 -32.58
N LEU A 350 -24.61 -39.78 -31.32
CA LEU A 350 -24.33 -38.39 -30.97
C LEU A 350 -22.95 -38.42 -30.32
N PHE A 351 -21.91 -38.12 -31.11
CA PHE A 351 -20.59 -37.78 -30.59
C PHE A 351 -20.72 -36.48 -29.80
N THR A 352 -21.14 -36.57 -28.55
CA THR A 352 -21.12 -35.42 -27.64
C THR A 352 -19.73 -35.32 -27.06
N VAL A 353 -19.21 -34.10 -26.96
CA VAL A 353 -17.90 -33.80 -26.33
C VAL A 353 -17.82 -34.42 -24.93
N ASP A 354 -18.95 -34.50 -24.22
CA ASP A 354 -19.08 -35.15 -22.90
C ASP A 354 -18.81 -36.67 -22.92
N SER A 355 -18.87 -37.34 -24.09
CA SER A 355 -18.57 -38.79 -24.24
C SER A 355 -17.12 -39.09 -24.60
N LEU A 356 -16.37 -38.07 -25.05
CA LEU A 356 -15.03 -38.21 -25.61
C LEU A 356 -13.93 -37.70 -24.66
N CYS A 357 -14.32 -36.98 -23.61
CA CYS A 357 -13.43 -36.25 -22.74
C CYS A 357 -13.65 -36.63 -21.27
N GLU A 358 -12.57 -36.97 -20.59
CA GLU A 358 -12.49 -37.08 -19.14
C GLU A 358 -12.01 -35.74 -18.57
N VAL A 359 -12.68 -35.27 -17.53
CA VAL A 359 -12.34 -34.02 -16.85
C VAL A 359 -11.64 -34.37 -15.54
N ASP A 360 -10.35 -34.07 -15.48
CA ASP A 360 -9.56 -34.13 -14.25
C ASP A 360 -9.42 -32.73 -13.66
N TRP A 361 -9.35 -32.63 -12.34
CA TRP A 361 -9.11 -31.37 -11.65
C TRP A 361 -7.72 -31.35 -11.06
N SER A 362 -6.96 -30.29 -11.36
CA SER A 362 -5.65 -30.07 -10.75
C SER A 362 -5.68 -28.78 -9.94
N VAL A 363 -5.16 -28.85 -8.72
CA VAL A 363 -4.98 -27.71 -7.83
C VAL A 363 -3.51 -27.54 -7.57
N GLN A 364 -2.98 -26.34 -7.76
CA GLN A 364 -1.61 -25.99 -7.45
C GLN A 364 -1.54 -24.96 -6.33
N VAL A 365 -0.63 -25.18 -5.37
CA VAL A 365 -0.37 -24.24 -4.27
C VAL A 365 1.11 -23.90 -4.29
N GLY A 366 1.45 -22.62 -4.49
CA GLY A 366 2.85 -22.18 -4.54
C GLY A 366 3.71 -22.93 -5.57
N GLY A 367 3.09 -23.40 -6.67
CA GLY A 367 3.76 -24.15 -7.74
C GLY A 367 3.77 -25.68 -7.56
N ARG A 368 3.29 -26.24 -6.44
CA ARG A 368 3.13 -27.70 -6.25
C ARG A 368 1.70 -28.13 -6.59
N SER A 369 1.57 -29.17 -7.42
CA SER A 369 0.27 -29.85 -7.64
C SER A 369 -0.13 -30.70 -6.44
N LEU A 370 -1.37 -30.57 -6.00
CA LEU A 370 -2.00 -31.39 -4.96
C LEU A 370 -2.45 -32.73 -5.52
N SER A 371 -2.38 -33.77 -4.70
CA SER A 371 -2.92 -35.09 -4.98
C SER A 371 -4.45 -35.12 -4.84
N ALA A 372 -5.11 -36.13 -5.43
CA ALA A 372 -6.56 -36.29 -5.32
C ALA A 372 -7.03 -36.38 -3.86
N ALA A 373 -6.30 -37.13 -3.02
CA ALA A 373 -6.61 -37.25 -1.59
C ALA A 373 -6.48 -35.91 -0.84
N GLU A 374 -5.47 -35.10 -1.17
CA GLU A 374 -5.35 -33.74 -0.62
C GLU A 374 -6.51 -32.85 -1.09
N ILE A 375 -6.91 -32.93 -2.37
CA ILE A 375 -8.05 -32.16 -2.91
C ILE A 375 -9.36 -32.58 -2.23
N ASP A 376 -9.59 -33.87 -2.01
CA ASP A 376 -10.76 -34.38 -1.30
C ASP A 376 -10.80 -33.84 0.14
N GLU A 377 -9.65 -33.86 0.83
CA GLU A 377 -9.51 -33.27 2.17
C GLU A 377 -9.78 -31.76 2.16
N LEU A 378 -9.35 -31.04 1.12
CA LEU A 378 -9.66 -29.62 0.94
C LEU A 378 -11.17 -29.36 0.80
N VAL A 379 -11.87 -30.19 0.01
CA VAL A 379 -13.30 -30.02 -0.30
C VAL A 379 -14.18 -30.36 0.90
N GLU A 380 -13.83 -31.42 1.64
CA GLU A 380 -14.55 -31.89 2.82
C GLU A 380 -14.33 -30.99 4.04
N SER A 381 -13.16 -30.35 4.12
CA SER A 381 -12.86 -29.44 5.22
C SER A 381 -13.79 -28.22 5.24
N LYS A 382 -14.25 -27.88 6.45
CA LYS A 382 -15.02 -26.67 6.73
C LYS A 382 -14.14 -25.52 7.23
N ARG A 383 -12.83 -25.76 7.37
CA ARG A 383 -11.86 -24.81 7.93
C ARG A 383 -11.15 -24.05 6.82
N ARG A 384 -10.75 -22.81 7.12
CA ARG A 384 -9.97 -21.98 6.18
C ARG A 384 -8.50 -22.32 6.14
N MET A 385 -7.98 -22.91 7.21
CA MET A 385 -6.58 -23.27 7.32
C MET A 385 -6.49 -24.78 7.42
N ILE A 386 -5.83 -25.40 6.45
CA ILE A 386 -5.60 -26.84 6.41
C ILE A 386 -4.10 -27.09 6.43
N ARG A 387 -3.73 -28.15 7.15
CA ARG A 387 -2.36 -28.60 7.22
C ARG A 387 -2.13 -29.61 6.11
N LEU A 388 -1.32 -29.25 5.12
CA LEU A 388 -0.76 -30.19 4.16
C LEU A 388 0.64 -30.62 4.63
N ASP A 389 1.22 -31.61 3.95
CA ASP A 389 2.53 -32.16 4.33
C ASP A 389 3.64 -31.08 4.41
N ASP A 390 3.58 -30.07 3.55
CA ASP A 390 4.57 -28.98 3.46
C ASP A 390 4.21 -27.72 4.29
N GLY A 391 3.20 -27.79 5.16
CA GLY A 391 2.80 -26.70 6.05
C GLY A 391 1.33 -26.30 5.95
N TRP A 392 0.99 -25.17 6.55
CA TRP A 392 -0.37 -24.65 6.53
C TRP A 392 -0.67 -23.92 5.22
N VAL A 393 -1.87 -24.15 4.68
CA VAL A 393 -2.38 -23.46 3.50
C VAL A 393 -3.69 -22.79 3.84
N LEU A 394 -3.81 -21.53 3.42
CA LEU A 394 -5.03 -20.74 3.52
C LEU A 394 -5.89 -21.00 2.27
N LEU A 395 -7.15 -21.39 2.50
CA LEU A 395 -8.06 -21.73 1.41
C LEU A 395 -8.87 -20.53 0.94
N ASP A 396 -8.82 -20.32 -0.37
CA ASP A 396 -9.70 -19.38 -1.06
C ASP A 396 -11.11 -19.99 -1.24
N GLU A 397 -12.14 -19.33 -0.70
CA GLU A 397 -13.54 -19.74 -0.85
C GLU A 397 -13.98 -19.85 -2.32
N ALA A 398 -13.45 -19.00 -3.19
CA ALA A 398 -13.73 -19.07 -4.62
C ALA A 398 -13.20 -20.40 -5.20
N VAL A 399 -12.00 -20.80 -4.79
CA VAL A 399 -11.39 -22.08 -5.21
C VAL A 399 -12.17 -23.27 -4.65
N ILE A 400 -12.56 -23.26 -3.36
CA ILE A 400 -13.39 -24.33 -2.79
C ILE A 400 -14.75 -24.43 -3.48
N LYS A 401 -15.43 -23.29 -3.71
CA LYS A 401 -16.71 -23.27 -4.43
C LYS A 401 -16.56 -23.82 -5.85
N ARG A 402 -15.47 -23.49 -6.54
CA ARG A 402 -15.16 -24.06 -7.84
C ARG A 402 -14.97 -25.57 -7.75
N LEU A 403 -14.15 -26.07 -6.82
CA LEU A 403 -13.93 -27.51 -6.61
C LEU A 403 -15.23 -28.28 -6.25
N ARG A 404 -16.16 -27.67 -5.50
CA ARG A 404 -17.47 -28.27 -5.20
C ARG A 404 -18.44 -28.27 -6.39
N THR A 405 -18.28 -27.32 -7.31
CA THR A 405 -19.10 -27.20 -8.53
C THR A 405 -18.52 -28.06 -9.66
N SER A 406 -17.21 -28.25 -9.62
CA SER A 406 -16.33 -29.04 -10.49
C SER A 406 -16.82 -30.48 -10.66
N GLU A 407 -17.25 -31.15 -9.57
CA GLU A 407 -17.85 -32.50 -9.62
C GLU A 407 -19.13 -32.59 -10.46
N ARG A 408 -19.80 -31.46 -10.71
CA ARG A 408 -21.07 -31.39 -11.44
C ARG A 408 -20.91 -30.86 -12.86
N MET A 409 -19.67 -30.57 -13.29
CA MET A 409 -19.43 -29.91 -14.55
C MET A 409 -19.25 -30.93 -15.68
N ASN A 410 -19.92 -30.72 -16.82
CA ASN A 410 -19.75 -31.56 -18.00
C ASN A 410 -18.51 -31.14 -18.81
N ALA A 411 -18.01 -32.04 -19.67
CA ALA A 411 -16.75 -31.83 -20.39
C ALA A 411 -16.76 -30.59 -21.27
N THR A 412 -17.91 -30.22 -21.85
CA THR A 412 -18.06 -28.96 -22.60
C THR A 412 -17.82 -27.72 -21.74
N ALA A 413 -18.33 -27.68 -20.50
CA ALA A 413 -18.09 -26.57 -19.60
C ALA A 413 -16.64 -26.56 -19.05
N ALA A 414 -16.08 -27.73 -18.75
CA ALA A 414 -14.69 -27.88 -18.32
C ALA A 414 -13.68 -27.47 -19.41
N LEU A 415 -13.95 -27.80 -20.68
CA LEU A 415 -13.16 -27.33 -21.82
C LEU A 415 -13.22 -25.81 -21.96
N GLY A 416 -14.41 -25.21 -21.78
CA GLY A 416 -14.57 -23.75 -21.78
C GLY A 416 -13.70 -23.08 -20.72
N GLU A 417 -13.66 -23.63 -19.51
CA GLU A 417 -12.84 -23.11 -18.40
C GLU A 417 -11.33 -23.38 -18.62
N ALA A 418 -10.94 -24.56 -19.11
CA ALA A 418 -9.54 -24.88 -19.41
C ALA A 418 -8.96 -23.95 -20.50
N LEU A 419 -9.75 -23.66 -21.55
CA LEU A 419 -9.38 -22.71 -22.59
C LEU A 419 -9.30 -21.28 -22.06
N SER A 420 -10.11 -20.93 -21.06
CA SER A 420 -10.08 -19.64 -20.37
C SER A 420 -8.78 -19.45 -19.58
N PHE A 421 -8.28 -20.50 -18.93
CA PHE A 421 -6.98 -20.50 -18.27
C PHE A 421 -5.80 -20.47 -19.26
N GLY A 422 -5.90 -21.17 -20.39
CA GLY A 422 -4.83 -21.22 -21.41
C GLY A 422 -4.64 -19.91 -22.19
N TYR A 423 -5.70 -19.10 -22.36
CA TYR A 423 -5.65 -17.85 -23.14
C TYR A 423 -4.90 -16.71 -22.45
N LEU A 424 -4.75 -16.77 -21.12
CA LEU A 424 -4.03 -15.77 -20.34
C LEU A 424 -2.50 -15.95 -20.37
N GLY A 425 -2.00 -17.03 -21.00
CA GLY A 425 -0.62 -17.47 -20.79
C GLY A 425 -0.32 -17.69 -19.30
N PRO A 426 0.91 -18.01 -18.90
CA PRO A 426 1.31 -17.70 -17.54
C PRO A 426 1.18 -16.17 -17.40
N THR A 427 0.07 -15.69 -16.82
CA THR A 427 0.03 -14.38 -16.16
C THR A 427 1.35 -14.27 -15.45
N SER A 428 2.12 -13.27 -15.86
CA SER A 428 3.47 -12.94 -15.46
C SER A 428 3.93 -13.76 -14.26
N GLN A 429 5.04 -14.48 -14.42
CA GLN A 429 5.95 -14.69 -13.28
C GLN A 429 5.83 -13.43 -12.40
N PRO A 430 5.49 -13.55 -11.11
CA PRO A 430 5.51 -12.39 -10.23
C PRO A 430 6.84 -11.73 -10.54
N SER A 431 6.79 -10.48 -11.03
CA SER A 431 7.99 -9.71 -11.35
C SER A 431 8.97 -9.97 -10.24
N ASP A 432 10.19 -10.41 -10.58
CA ASP A 432 11.27 -10.68 -9.65
C ASP A 432 11.05 -9.86 -8.38
N TRP A 433 10.68 -10.54 -7.28
CA TRP A 433 10.45 -9.95 -5.96
C TRP A 433 11.80 -9.48 -5.40
N ASN A 434 12.45 -8.60 -6.13
CA ASN A 434 13.73 -8.05 -5.79
C ASN A 434 13.50 -6.73 -5.05
N GLU A 435 13.99 -6.78 -3.81
CA GLU A 435 14.44 -5.67 -2.99
C GLU A 435 13.35 -4.84 -2.28
N ALA A 436 12.62 -5.53 -1.39
CA ALA A 436 12.28 -4.99 -0.08
C ALA A 436 12.99 -5.83 1.01
N ASP A 437 14.31 -5.98 0.87
CA ASP A 437 15.13 -6.93 1.63
C ASP A 437 15.59 -6.43 3.01
N ASP A 438 14.78 -5.59 3.68
CA ASP A 438 15.07 -5.09 5.05
C ASP A 438 13.91 -5.32 6.05
N LEU A 439 12.79 -5.92 5.63
CA LEU A 439 11.66 -6.27 6.51
C LEU A 439 11.25 -7.76 6.47
N ALA A 440 11.91 -8.57 5.63
CA ALA A 440 11.61 -9.99 5.43
C ALA A 440 12.14 -10.94 6.53
N ASP A 441 12.78 -10.42 7.58
CA ASP A 441 13.51 -11.23 8.57
C ASP A 441 12.63 -12.05 9.55
N GLN A 442 11.30 -12.09 9.40
CA GLN A 442 10.41 -12.85 10.29
C GLN A 442 9.37 -13.74 9.57
N GLY A 443 9.40 -13.87 8.24
CA GLY A 443 8.47 -14.75 7.53
C GLY A 443 6.99 -14.31 7.56
N PHE A 444 6.71 -13.01 7.71
CA PHE A 444 5.38 -12.41 7.60
C PHE A 444 5.35 -11.34 6.50
N ILE A 445 4.19 -11.19 5.86
CA ILE A 445 3.91 -10.25 4.77
C ILE A 445 2.72 -9.37 5.19
N ALA A 446 2.79 -8.07 4.93
CA ALA A 446 1.70 -7.14 5.20
C ALA A 446 0.60 -7.27 4.13
N LEU A 447 -0.66 -7.21 4.54
CA LEU A 447 -1.79 -6.99 3.63
C LEU A 447 -1.78 -5.51 3.20
N ASP A 448 -1.28 -5.22 1.99
CA ASP A 448 -1.28 -3.85 1.42
C ASP A 448 -2.54 -3.57 0.57
N ASP A 449 -2.89 -2.28 0.47
CA ASP A 449 -3.99 -1.65 -0.29
C ASP A 449 -3.92 -1.89 -1.81
N GLN A 450 -2.88 -2.57 -2.28
CA GLN A 450 -2.74 -3.06 -3.65
C GLN A 450 -2.49 -4.56 -3.66
N SER A 451 -3.37 -5.31 -3.03
CA SER A 451 -3.39 -6.76 -3.19
C SER A 451 -3.67 -7.10 -4.66
N ASP A 452 -2.58 -7.26 -5.41
CA ASP A 452 -2.36 -8.11 -6.59
C ASP A 452 -2.68 -9.59 -6.32
N TRP A 453 -3.50 -9.84 -5.29
CA TRP A 453 -4.14 -11.10 -4.98
C TRP A 453 -5.35 -11.23 -5.91
N ILE A 454 -5.04 -11.30 -7.21
CA ILE A 454 -5.91 -11.56 -8.36
C ILE A 454 -7.39 -11.39 -8.02
N ASP A 455 -7.97 -10.25 -8.40
CA ASP A 455 -9.42 -10.09 -8.49
C ASP A 455 -9.94 -11.08 -9.56
N SER A 456 -10.05 -12.34 -9.17
CA SER A 456 -10.52 -13.46 -9.98
C SER A 456 -11.94 -13.21 -10.47
N SER A 457 -12.66 -12.29 -9.83
CA SER A 457 -14.02 -11.89 -10.18
C SER A 457 -14.10 -11.03 -11.46
N LEU A 458 -13.05 -10.27 -11.80
CA LEU A 458 -13.09 -9.35 -12.95
C LEU A 458 -12.78 -10.10 -14.25
N VAL A 459 -11.83 -11.03 -14.20
CA VAL A 459 -11.49 -11.95 -15.29
C VAL A 459 -12.60 -12.99 -15.51
N ASP A 460 -13.17 -13.56 -14.44
CA ASP A 460 -14.32 -14.47 -14.54
C ASP A 460 -15.53 -13.83 -15.21
N ARG A 461 -15.78 -12.53 -14.97
CA ARG A 461 -16.93 -11.82 -15.54
C ARG A 461 -16.81 -11.60 -17.04
N GLN A 462 -15.64 -11.21 -17.54
CA GLN A 462 -15.43 -10.99 -18.97
C GLN A 462 -15.47 -12.30 -19.76
N ILE A 463 -14.95 -13.38 -19.18
CA ILE A 463 -14.91 -14.71 -19.80
C ILE A 463 -16.28 -15.39 -19.75
N SER A 464 -16.99 -15.30 -18.62
CA SER A 464 -18.37 -15.79 -18.52
C SER A 464 -19.29 -15.08 -19.52
N ALA A 465 -19.08 -13.78 -19.73
CA ALA A 465 -19.80 -13.01 -20.75
C ALA A 465 -19.48 -13.49 -22.18
N PHE A 466 -18.21 -13.82 -22.47
CA PHE A 466 -17.81 -14.40 -23.75
C PHE A 466 -18.44 -15.78 -23.98
N ILE A 467 -18.37 -16.69 -23.01
CA ILE A 467 -18.98 -18.04 -23.12
C ILE A 467 -20.50 -17.95 -23.30
N ALA A 468 -21.15 -17.04 -22.55
CA ALA A 468 -22.57 -16.77 -22.72
C ALA A 468 -22.88 -16.24 -24.13
N SER A 469 -22.01 -15.40 -24.70
CA SER A 469 -22.16 -14.88 -26.07
C SER A 469 -22.05 -15.98 -27.14
N VAL A 470 -21.11 -16.92 -27.00
CA VAL A 470 -20.95 -18.05 -27.93
C VAL A 470 -22.12 -19.03 -27.84
N ARG A 471 -22.58 -19.33 -26.61
CA ARG A 471 -23.75 -20.19 -26.39
C ARG A 471 -25.03 -19.55 -26.91
N SER A 472 -25.19 -18.23 -26.73
CA SER A 472 -26.31 -17.48 -27.29
C SER A 472 -26.27 -17.47 -28.81
N ALA A 473 -25.08 -17.34 -29.42
CA ALA A 473 -24.92 -17.35 -30.88
C ALA A 473 -25.35 -18.66 -31.54
N MET A 474 -25.15 -19.81 -30.87
CA MET A 474 -25.63 -21.12 -31.36
C MET A 474 -27.15 -21.23 -31.42
N ASN A 475 -27.86 -20.43 -30.60
CA ASN A 475 -29.32 -20.44 -30.49
C ASN A 475 -29.99 -19.24 -31.19
N ASP A 476 -29.20 -18.35 -31.81
CA ASP A 476 -29.72 -17.18 -32.51
C ASP A 476 -30.03 -17.51 -33.98
N GLU A 477 -31.31 -17.75 -34.26
CA GLU A 477 -31.81 -17.99 -35.63
C GLU A 477 -32.05 -16.71 -36.44
N ASN A 478 -31.93 -15.53 -35.81
CA ASN A 478 -32.25 -14.21 -36.37
C ASN A 478 -31.03 -13.46 -36.90
N PHE A 479 -29.88 -14.10 -36.99
CA PHE A 479 -28.66 -13.46 -37.49
C PHE A 479 -28.78 -13.10 -38.98
N ALA A 480 -28.55 -11.82 -39.32
CA ALA A 480 -28.64 -11.32 -40.69
C ALA A 480 -27.54 -11.94 -41.57
N SER A 481 -27.94 -12.62 -42.65
CA SER A 481 -26.99 -13.23 -43.59
C SER A 481 -26.15 -12.14 -44.29
N PRO A 482 -24.82 -12.33 -44.46
CA PRO A 482 -23.96 -11.38 -45.15
C PRO A 482 -24.47 -11.08 -46.56
N SER A 483 -24.43 -9.81 -46.97
CA SER A 483 -24.95 -9.36 -48.27
C SER A 483 -24.26 -10.00 -49.49
N GLY A 484 -23.08 -10.60 -49.31
CA GLY A 484 -22.35 -11.31 -50.36
C GLY A 484 -22.70 -12.79 -50.50
N LEU A 485 -23.56 -13.34 -49.61
CA LEU A 485 -23.96 -14.75 -49.67
C LEU A 485 -25.05 -14.95 -50.72
N VAL A 486 -24.73 -15.66 -51.80
CA VAL A 486 -25.70 -16.01 -52.86
C VAL A 486 -26.31 -17.38 -52.56
N GLY A 487 -27.36 -17.41 -51.74
CA GLY A 487 -28.12 -18.62 -51.41
C GLY A 487 -29.00 -18.44 -50.17
N GLU A 488 -30.06 -19.26 -50.04
CA GLU A 488 -30.88 -19.30 -48.82
C GLU A 488 -30.32 -20.32 -47.82
N LEU A 489 -29.98 -19.86 -46.62
CA LEU A 489 -29.53 -20.73 -45.54
C LEU A 489 -30.69 -21.40 -44.83
N ARG A 490 -30.61 -22.73 -44.71
CA ARG A 490 -31.49 -23.52 -43.83
C ARG A 490 -31.27 -23.11 -42.37
N PRO A 491 -32.26 -23.33 -41.47
CA PRO A 491 -32.17 -22.90 -40.07
C PRO A 491 -30.86 -23.31 -39.36
N TYR A 492 -30.43 -24.57 -39.49
CA TYR A 492 -29.17 -25.05 -38.90
C TYR A 492 -27.91 -24.39 -39.50
N GLN A 493 -27.96 -23.99 -40.77
CA GLN A 493 -26.84 -23.31 -41.44
C GLN A 493 -26.72 -21.85 -40.97
N ARG A 494 -27.83 -21.21 -40.58
CA ARG A 494 -27.83 -19.88 -39.96
C ARG A 494 -27.23 -19.92 -38.55
N ALA A 495 -27.60 -20.94 -37.76
CA ALA A 495 -27.00 -21.17 -36.45
C ALA A 495 -25.47 -21.42 -36.55
N GLY A 496 -25.05 -22.26 -37.51
CA GLY A 496 -23.63 -22.49 -37.78
C GLY A 496 -22.88 -21.22 -38.21
N LEU A 497 -23.50 -20.38 -39.06
CA LEU A 497 -22.92 -19.11 -39.48
C LEU A 497 -22.79 -18.11 -38.32
N SER A 498 -23.84 -17.98 -37.50
CA SER A 498 -23.85 -17.13 -36.30
C SER A 498 -22.72 -17.52 -35.33
N TRP A 499 -22.53 -18.83 -35.13
CA TRP A 499 -21.46 -19.37 -34.29
C TRP A 499 -20.06 -19.04 -34.83
N ILE A 500 -19.80 -19.27 -36.13
CA ILE A 500 -18.49 -18.98 -36.74
C ILE A 500 -18.18 -17.49 -36.66
N LEU A 501 -19.14 -16.62 -36.97
CA LEU A 501 -18.93 -15.18 -36.94
C LEU A 501 -18.69 -14.67 -35.52
N THR A 502 -19.36 -15.25 -34.52
CA THR A 502 -19.11 -14.94 -33.11
C THR A 502 -17.69 -15.32 -32.70
N LEU A 503 -17.22 -16.51 -33.10
CA LEU A 503 -15.83 -16.93 -32.87
C LEU A 503 -14.82 -15.99 -33.54
N VAL A 504 -15.04 -15.67 -34.82
CA VAL A 504 -14.15 -14.77 -35.59
C VAL A 504 -14.13 -13.37 -35.01
N SER A 505 -15.28 -12.84 -34.56
CA SER A 505 -15.36 -11.51 -33.94
C SER A 505 -14.60 -11.43 -32.61
N ALA A 506 -14.43 -12.56 -31.93
CA ALA A 506 -13.67 -12.69 -30.70
C ALA A 506 -12.19 -13.10 -30.93
N GLY A 507 -11.74 -13.14 -32.19
CA GLY A 507 -10.36 -13.47 -32.54
C GLY A 507 -10.05 -14.98 -32.64
N PHE A 508 -11.07 -15.84 -32.58
CA PHE A 508 -10.93 -17.30 -32.74
C PHE A 508 -11.28 -17.76 -34.16
N GLY A 509 -10.59 -18.78 -34.65
CA GLY A 509 -11.01 -19.51 -35.86
C GLY A 509 -12.10 -20.54 -35.54
N GLY A 510 -12.84 -20.98 -36.56
CA GLY A 510 -13.79 -22.09 -36.46
C GLY A 510 -13.51 -23.15 -37.51
N ILE A 511 -13.48 -24.42 -37.13
CA ILE A 511 -13.40 -25.57 -38.05
C ILE A 511 -14.73 -26.30 -37.99
N LEU A 512 -15.43 -26.34 -39.13
CA LEU A 512 -16.58 -27.23 -39.31
C LEU A 512 -16.03 -28.57 -39.78
N ALA A 513 -16.09 -29.58 -38.91
CA ALA A 513 -15.90 -30.97 -39.28
C ALA A 513 -17.28 -31.63 -39.45
N ASP A 514 -17.43 -32.42 -40.52
CA ASP A 514 -18.63 -33.22 -40.80
C ASP A 514 -18.67 -34.48 -39.94
#